data_AF-A0A2S2PZZ7-F1
#
_entry.id   AF-A0A2S2PZZ7-F1
#
_cell.length_a   1.000
_cell.length_b   1.000
_cell.length_c   1.000
_cell.angle_alpha   90.00
_cell.angle_beta   90.00
_cell.angle_gamma   90.00
#
_symmetry.space_group_name_H-M   'P 1'
#
loop_
_entity.id
_entity.type
_entity.pdbx_description
1 polymer ?
#
loop_
_entity_poly.entity_id
_entity_poly.type
_entity_poly.pdbx_seq_one_letter_code
_entity_poly.pdbx_strand_id
1 'polypeptide(L)'
;MHITLNLAFAAVICFAVTQARQQQHDIAYYIHPCQKSDSNVNECLTYSANHLAMHFRKGIPELGIEDVEPIVIDEINLALGSGPDGYRATFKDIQAYGVSNLTVNQVRSDLNSLQFQLTFSIPKISATAH
;
A
#
# COMPACT_ATOMS: atom_id res chain seq x y z
N MET A 1 52.53 11.53 27.68
CA MET A 1 51.11 11.63 28.11
C MET A 1 50.21 12.42 27.14
N HIS A 2 50.70 13.41 26.39
CA HIS A 2 49.86 14.17 25.44
C HIS A 2 49.49 13.40 24.15
N ILE A 3 50.40 12.58 23.62
CA ILE A 3 50.19 11.83 22.37
C ILE A 3 49.11 10.75 22.52
N THR A 4 49.10 10.04 23.66
CA THR A 4 48.09 9.02 24.00
C THR A 4 46.69 9.62 24.15
N LEU A 5 46.59 10.86 24.65
CA LEU A 5 45.32 11.57 24.81
C LEU A 5 44.73 11.99 23.45
N ASN A 6 45.57 12.49 22.53
CA ASN A 6 45.13 12.87 21.19
C ASN A 6 44.66 11.67 20.35
N LEU A 7 45.34 10.52 20.48
CA LEU A 7 44.93 9.27 19.82
C LEU A 7 43.60 8.75 20.36
N ALA A 8 43.38 8.83 21.68
CA ALA A 8 42.10 8.46 22.28
C ALA A 8 40.96 9.38 21.82
N PHE A 9 41.20 10.70 21.74
CA PHE A 9 40.24 11.66 21.22
C PHE A 9 39.87 11.40 19.75
N ALA A 10 40.87 11.11 18.89
CA ALA A 10 40.62 10.80 17.48
C ALA A 10 39.79 9.51 17.30
N ALA A 11 40.06 8.47 18.11
CA ALA A 11 39.32 7.21 18.06
C ALA A 11 37.85 7.40 18.50
N VAL A 12 37.58 8.19 19.54
CA VAL A 12 36.22 8.50 20.01
C VAL A 12 35.43 9.31 18.98
N ILE A 13 36.08 10.28 18.33
CA ILE A 13 35.45 11.06 17.25
C ILE A 13 35.13 10.15 16.06
N CYS A 14 36.05 9.26 15.66
CA CYS A 14 35.79 8.27 14.61
C CYS A 14 34.59 7.37 14.97
N PHE A 15 34.52 6.88 16.20
CA PHE A 15 33.42 6.02 16.67
C PHE A 15 32.08 6.77 16.67
N ALA A 16 32.07 8.03 17.08
CA ALA A 16 30.88 8.89 17.05
C ALA A 16 30.42 9.21 15.61
N VAL A 17 31.36 9.46 14.69
CA VAL A 17 31.07 9.71 13.26
C VAL A 17 30.56 8.44 12.57
N THR A 18 31.03 7.25 12.97
CA THR A 18 30.51 5.98 12.42
C THR A 18 29.09 5.64 12.89
N GLN A 19 28.70 6.03 14.11
CA GLN A 19 27.35 5.77 14.62
C GLN A 19 26.27 6.67 14.01
N ALA A 20 26.63 7.87 13.53
CA ALA A 20 25.69 8.81 12.93
C ALA A 20 25.19 8.41 11.52
N ARG A 21 25.68 7.29 10.93
CA ARG A 21 25.35 6.87 9.55
C ARG A 21 24.30 5.79 9.42
N GLN A 22 23.76 5.22 10.50
CA GLN A 22 22.87 4.06 10.39
C GLN A 22 21.48 4.34 10.95
N GLN A 23 20.69 5.09 10.20
CA GLN A 23 19.25 4.88 10.21
C GLN A 23 18.70 5.12 8.79
N GLN A 24 19.24 4.37 7.84
CA GLN A 24 18.63 4.20 6.52
C GLN A 24 17.39 3.32 6.74
N HIS A 25 16.22 3.93 6.90
CA HIS A 25 14.98 3.19 6.81
C HIS A 25 14.83 2.82 5.33
N ASP A 26 15.15 1.58 4.97
CA ASP A 26 14.99 1.11 3.61
C ASP A 26 13.50 1.17 3.26
N ILE A 27 13.15 2.07 2.35
CA ILE A 27 11.78 2.23 1.87
C ILE A 27 11.41 0.95 1.13
N ALA A 28 10.27 0.35 1.49
CA ALA A 28 9.83 -0.90 0.88
C ALA A 28 9.75 -0.76 -0.65
N TYR A 29 10.29 -1.75 -1.37
CA TYR A 29 10.46 -1.69 -2.83
C TYR A 29 9.13 -1.54 -3.60
N TYR A 30 8.00 -1.84 -2.96
CA TYR A 30 6.65 -1.74 -3.52
C TYR A 30 5.99 -0.37 -3.28
N ILE A 31 6.60 0.52 -2.48
CA ILE A 31 6.12 1.88 -2.23
C ILE A 31 7.01 2.88 -2.94
N HIS A 32 6.40 3.76 -3.74
CA HIS A 32 7.08 4.93 -4.26
C HIS A 32 6.84 6.13 -3.32
N PRO A 33 7.88 6.72 -2.72
CA PRO A 33 7.71 7.84 -1.80
C PRO A 33 7.35 9.13 -2.54
N CYS A 34 6.42 9.91 -1.98
CA CYS A 34 6.02 11.22 -2.48
C CYS A 34 6.29 12.30 -1.45
N GLN A 35 6.78 13.47 -1.90
CA GLN A 35 7.05 14.59 -1.02
C GLN A 35 5.78 15.41 -0.80
N LYS A 36 5.44 15.70 0.46
CA LYS A 36 4.27 16.52 0.82
C LYS A 36 4.35 17.96 0.27
N SER A 37 5.56 18.49 0.08
CA SER A 37 5.80 19.84 -0.47
C SER A 37 5.78 19.91 -1.99
N ASP A 38 5.63 18.79 -2.69
CA ASP A 38 5.59 18.77 -4.15
C ASP A 38 4.30 19.44 -4.66
N SER A 39 4.43 20.37 -5.61
CA SER A 39 3.29 21.00 -6.27
C SER A 39 2.42 20.00 -7.04
N ASN A 40 3.00 18.87 -7.47
CA ASN A 40 2.36 17.79 -8.22
C ASN A 40 2.25 16.51 -7.38
N VAL A 41 2.00 16.65 -6.07
CA VAL A 41 1.93 15.52 -5.15
C VAL A 41 0.83 14.51 -5.54
N ASN A 42 -0.26 14.94 -6.13
CA ASN A 42 -1.35 14.07 -6.58
C ASN A 42 -0.94 13.17 -7.75
N GLU A 43 -0.15 13.70 -8.68
CA GLU A 43 0.45 12.95 -9.78
C GLU A 43 1.44 11.91 -9.25
N CYS A 44 2.30 12.30 -8.29
CA CYS A 44 3.19 11.36 -7.61
C CYS A 44 2.41 10.26 -6.89
N LEU A 45 1.36 10.61 -6.14
CA LEU A 45 0.53 9.64 -5.43
C LEU A 45 -0.20 8.69 -6.39
N THR A 46 -0.64 9.19 -7.55
CA THR A 46 -1.23 8.36 -8.61
C THR A 46 -0.22 7.37 -9.18
N TYR A 47 1.02 7.81 -9.42
CA TYR A 47 2.12 6.94 -9.81
C TYR A 47 2.42 5.90 -8.71
N SER A 48 2.52 6.34 -7.46
CA SER A 48 2.79 5.47 -6.31
C SER A 48 1.71 4.40 -6.11
N ALA A 49 0.44 4.76 -6.28
CA ALA A 49 -0.68 3.82 -6.19
C ALA A 49 -0.62 2.76 -7.32
N ASN A 50 -0.29 3.15 -8.56
CA ASN A 50 -0.11 2.18 -9.65
C ASN A 50 1.16 1.32 -9.48
N HIS A 51 2.23 1.91 -8.93
CA HIS A 51 3.43 1.17 -8.59
C HIS A 51 3.14 0.09 -7.55
N LEU A 52 2.39 0.43 -6.51
CA LEU A 52 1.91 -0.53 -5.52
C LEU A 52 1.00 -1.59 -6.17
N ALA A 53 0.04 -1.19 -7.00
CA ALA A 53 -0.86 -2.13 -7.69
C ALA A 53 -0.10 -3.14 -8.57
N MET A 54 0.97 -2.69 -9.24
CA MET A 54 1.82 -3.55 -10.08
C MET A 54 2.56 -4.62 -9.28
N HIS A 55 3.05 -4.28 -8.08
CA HIS A 55 3.68 -5.23 -7.17
C HIS A 55 2.65 -6.11 -6.47
N PHE A 56 1.53 -5.53 -6.04
CA PHE A 56 0.41 -6.28 -5.48
C PHE A 56 -0.03 -7.40 -6.41
N ARG A 57 -0.18 -7.14 -7.72
CA ARG A 57 -0.50 -8.16 -8.74
C ARG A 57 0.51 -9.32 -8.81
N LYS A 58 1.78 -9.09 -8.46
CA LYS A 58 2.84 -10.12 -8.47
C LYS A 58 2.95 -10.85 -7.13
N GLY A 59 2.23 -10.40 -6.10
CA GLY A 59 2.47 -10.78 -4.71
C GLY A 59 3.55 -9.91 -4.06
N ILE A 60 3.43 -9.78 -2.74
CA ILE A 60 4.37 -9.12 -1.84
C ILE A 60 4.62 -10.10 -0.68
N PRO A 61 5.60 -11.02 -0.79
CA PRO A 61 5.84 -12.08 0.18
C PRO A 61 6.11 -11.57 1.59
N GLU A 62 6.75 -10.40 1.73
CA GLU A 62 7.05 -9.78 3.02
C GLU A 62 5.78 -9.35 3.78
N LEU A 63 4.66 -9.19 3.07
CA LEU A 63 3.33 -8.92 3.63
C LEU A 63 2.46 -10.19 3.70
N GLY A 64 3.00 -11.37 3.35
CA GLY A 64 2.25 -12.62 3.26
C GLY A 64 1.27 -12.68 2.09
N ILE A 65 1.46 -11.81 1.08
CA ILE A 65 0.62 -11.77 -0.12
C ILE A 65 1.31 -12.60 -1.19
N GLU A 66 1.02 -13.90 -1.23
CA GLU A 66 1.56 -14.81 -2.25
C GLU A 66 0.57 -14.94 -3.41
N ASP A 67 -0.66 -15.36 -3.10
CA ASP A 67 -1.77 -15.44 -4.04
C ASP A 67 -2.67 -14.21 -3.90
N VAL A 68 -2.74 -13.42 -4.97
CA VAL A 68 -3.52 -12.18 -5.00
C VAL A 68 -5.01 -12.46 -5.24
N GLU A 69 -5.29 -13.51 -6.00
CA GLU A 69 -6.63 -13.92 -6.39
C GLU A 69 -6.74 -15.45 -6.42
N PRO A 70 -7.90 -16.04 -6.06
CA PRO A 70 -9.17 -15.35 -5.76
C PRO A 70 -9.17 -14.57 -4.45
N ILE A 71 -9.88 -13.45 -4.45
CA ILE A 71 -10.29 -12.79 -3.20
C ILE A 71 -11.47 -13.60 -2.66
N VAL A 72 -11.29 -14.21 -1.49
CA VAL A 72 -12.31 -15.02 -0.82
C VAL A 72 -13.14 -14.11 0.09
N ILE A 73 -14.46 -14.15 -0.09
CA ILE A 73 -15.43 -13.44 0.76
C ILE A 73 -16.38 -14.46 1.36
N ASP A 74 -16.39 -14.56 2.69
CA ASP A 74 -17.13 -15.59 3.41
C ASP A 74 -18.63 -15.51 3.16
N GLU A 75 -19.21 -14.30 3.24
CA GLU A 75 -20.64 -14.10 3.10
C GLU A 75 -21.00 -12.69 2.62
N ILE A 76 -21.93 -12.58 1.68
CA ILE A 76 -22.60 -11.33 1.32
C ILE A 76 -24.10 -11.50 1.50
N ASN A 77 -24.70 -10.60 2.28
CA ASN A 77 -26.15 -10.52 2.47
C ASN A 77 -26.72 -9.35 1.68
N LEU A 78 -27.65 -9.66 0.78
CA LEU A 78 -28.31 -8.70 -0.08
C LEU A 78 -29.78 -8.59 0.32
N ALA A 79 -30.23 -7.36 0.62
CA ALA A 79 -31.61 -7.07 0.99
C ALA A 79 -32.09 -5.84 0.22
N LEU A 80 -33.05 -6.04 -0.69
CA LEU A 80 -33.65 -4.98 -1.51
C LEU A 80 -35.14 -4.86 -1.19
N GLY A 81 -35.57 -3.63 -0.87
CA GLY A 81 -36.95 -3.33 -0.52
C GLY A 81 -37.35 -3.75 0.90
N SER A 82 -38.54 -3.31 1.31
CA SER A 82 -39.16 -3.63 2.60
C SER A 82 -40.55 -4.22 2.40
N GLY A 83 -40.94 -5.19 3.24
CA GLY A 83 -42.27 -5.81 3.19
C GLY A 83 -42.26 -7.21 2.56
N PRO A 84 -43.45 -7.77 2.26
CA PRO A 84 -43.63 -9.15 1.79
C PRO A 84 -42.91 -9.44 0.46
N ASP A 85 -42.77 -8.43 -0.40
CA ASP A 85 -42.15 -8.54 -1.72
C ASP A 85 -40.66 -8.17 -1.72
N GLY A 86 -40.05 -8.02 -0.54
CA GLY A 86 -38.63 -7.73 -0.41
C GLY A 86 -37.75 -8.89 -0.90
N TYR A 87 -36.71 -8.58 -1.65
CA TYR A 87 -35.74 -9.57 -2.13
C TYR A 87 -34.61 -9.73 -1.11
N ARG A 88 -34.37 -10.97 -0.67
CA ARG A 88 -33.26 -11.34 0.21
C ARG A 88 -32.45 -12.48 -0.41
N ALA A 89 -31.14 -12.32 -0.48
CA ALA A 89 -30.22 -13.35 -0.92
C ALA A 89 -28.98 -13.36 -0.03
N THR A 90 -28.47 -14.56 0.24
CA THR A 90 -27.20 -14.77 0.95
C THR A 90 -26.30 -15.57 0.03
N PHE A 91 -25.12 -15.03 -0.26
CA PHE A 91 -24.07 -15.67 -1.04
C PHE A 91 -22.95 -16.05 -0.09
N LYS A 92 -22.44 -17.28 -0.18
CA LYS A 92 -21.35 -17.77 0.67
C LYS A 92 -20.18 -18.24 -0.19
N ASP A 93 -19.02 -18.36 0.44
CA ASP A 93 -17.79 -18.91 -0.14
C ASP A 93 -17.48 -18.29 -1.51
N ILE A 94 -17.56 -16.97 -1.57
CA ILE A 94 -17.49 -16.22 -2.83
C ILE A 94 -16.03 -16.09 -3.22
N GLN A 95 -15.71 -16.48 -4.44
CA GLN A 95 -14.41 -16.27 -5.06
C GLN A 95 -14.50 -15.17 -6.10
N ALA A 96 -13.80 -14.05 -5.86
CA ALA A 96 -13.76 -12.90 -6.75
C ALA A 96 -12.41 -12.77 -7.46
N TYR A 97 -12.46 -12.36 -8.73
CA TYR A 97 -11.32 -12.21 -9.63
C TYR A 97 -11.39 -10.90 -10.42
N GLY A 98 -10.24 -10.38 -10.83
CA GLY A 98 -10.08 -9.23 -11.71
C GLY A 98 -9.54 -7.96 -11.05
N VAL A 99 -9.58 -7.86 -9.72
CA VAL A 99 -9.02 -6.75 -8.93
C VAL A 99 -7.51 -6.65 -9.13
N SER A 100 -6.82 -7.77 -9.34
CA SER A 100 -5.39 -7.81 -9.68
C SER A 100 -5.02 -7.00 -10.94
N ASN A 101 -6.01 -6.70 -11.80
CA ASN A 101 -5.84 -5.88 -13.01
C ASN A 101 -6.46 -4.48 -12.88
N LEU A 102 -6.45 -3.91 -11.67
CA LEU A 102 -6.87 -2.54 -11.43
C LEU A 102 -5.86 -1.53 -11.98
N THR A 103 -6.37 -0.42 -12.47
CA THR A 103 -5.57 0.77 -12.81
C THR A 103 -6.07 1.95 -11.98
N VAL A 104 -5.16 2.62 -11.28
CA VAL A 104 -5.50 3.86 -10.56
C VAL A 104 -5.41 5.02 -11.54
N ASN A 105 -6.56 5.60 -11.87
CA ASN A 105 -6.65 6.68 -12.85
C ASN A 105 -6.26 8.03 -12.23
N GLN A 106 -6.58 8.24 -10.95
CA GLN A 106 -6.34 9.50 -10.28
C GLN A 106 -6.34 9.34 -8.77
N VAL A 107 -5.43 10.04 -8.10
CA VAL A 107 -5.44 10.26 -6.64
C VAL A 107 -5.60 11.74 -6.38
N ARG A 108 -6.56 12.10 -5.53
CA ARG A 108 -6.69 13.45 -4.95
C ARG A 108 -6.42 13.36 -3.47
N SER A 109 -5.67 14.30 -2.93
CA SER A 109 -5.32 14.32 -1.52
C SER A 109 -5.56 15.67 -0.87
N ASP A 110 -6.04 15.65 0.37
CA ASP A 110 -5.87 16.72 1.34
C ASP A 110 -4.87 16.25 2.39
N LEU A 111 -3.63 16.73 2.26
CA LEU A 111 -2.51 16.33 3.11
C LEU A 111 -2.56 16.94 4.51
N ASN A 112 -3.49 17.85 4.80
CA ASN A 112 -3.70 18.39 6.14
C ASN A 112 -4.66 17.50 6.94
N SER A 113 -5.75 17.06 6.30
CA SER A 113 -6.72 16.14 6.92
C SER A 113 -6.40 14.66 6.67
N LEU A 114 -5.36 14.36 5.88
CA LEU A 114 -4.98 13.00 5.44
C LEU A 114 -6.10 12.25 4.71
N GLN A 115 -6.94 12.99 3.99
CA GLN A 115 -8.00 12.41 3.18
C GLN A 115 -7.49 12.14 1.77
N PHE A 116 -7.72 10.93 1.29
CA PHE A 116 -7.37 10.50 -0.06
C PHE A 116 -8.61 10.01 -0.78
N GLN A 117 -8.82 10.51 -2.00
CA GLN A 117 -9.83 10.03 -2.91
C GLN A 117 -9.13 9.35 -4.09
N LEU A 118 -9.42 8.07 -4.29
CA LEU A 118 -8.88 7.26 -5.37
C LEU A 118 -9.96 7.00 -6.41
N THR A 119 -9.65 7.30 -7.67
CA THR A 119 -10.44 6.86 -8.82
C THR A 119 -9.67 5.75 -9.51
N PHE A 120 -10.27 4.57 -9.63
CA PHE A 120 -9.65 3.44 -10.30
C PHE A 120 -10.65 2.71 -11.20
N SER A 121 -10.13 1.86 -12.08
CA SER A 121 -10.94 1.05 -13.00
C SER A 121 -10.43 -0.37 -13.01
N ILE A 122 -11.37 -1.32 -13.12
CA ILE A 122 -11.09 -2.74 -13.25
C ILE A 122 -11.83 -3.20 -14.52
N PRO A 123 -11.12 -3.67 -15.58
CA PRO A 123 -11.75 -3.97 -16.87
C PRO A 123 -12.83 -5.05 -16.81
N LYS A 124 -12.65 -6.04 -15.95
CA LYS A 124 -13.58 -7.15 -15.74
C LYS A 124 -13.47 -7.62 -14.31
N ILE A 125 -14.60 -7.76 -13.65
CA ILE A 125 -14.72 -8.44 -12.35
C ILE A 125 -15.59 -9.68 -12.57
N SER A 126 -15.18 -10.80 -11.99
CA SER A 126 -15.96 -12.04 -11.97
C SER A 126 -16.04 -12.53 -10.53
N ALA A 127 -17.24 -12.92 -10.10
CA ALA A 127 -17.45 -13.52 -8.79
C ALA A 127 -18.29 -14.78 -8.94
N THR A 128 -17.93 -15.84 -8.23
CA THR A 128 -18.70 -17.09 -8.17
C THR A 128 -18.96 -17.42 -6.71
N ALA A 129 -20.22 -17.70 -6.38
CA ALA A 129 -20.65 -18.14 -5.06
C ALA A 129 -21.04 -19.62 -5.13
N HIS A 130 -20.82 -20.36 -4.04
CA HIS A 130 -21.14 -21.78 -3.92
C HIS A 130 -22.35 -22.05 -3.02
#